data_AF-A6F783-F1
#
_entry.id   AF-A6F783-F1
#
_cell.length_a   1.000
_cell.length_b   1.000
_cell.length_c   1.000
_cell.angle_alpha   90.00
_cell.angle_beta   90.00
_cell.angle_gamma   90.00
#
_symmetry.space_group_name_H-M   'P 1'
#
loop_
_entity.id
_entity.type
_entity.pdbx_description
1 polymer ?
#
loop_
_entity_poly.entity_id
_entity_poly.type
_entity_poly.pdbx_seq_one_letter_code
_entity_poly.pdbx_strand_id
1 'polypeptide(L)'
;MSEKLQKVLARAGLGSRREMEAVIAEGRVSVNGEMVTLGTRVEEVDRIRLDGNPVSVVKEEDAVCRILAYHKPEGELCTRKDPEGRKTVFDRLPPLKSGRWIAIGRLDINTSGLLLFTTDGELANRLMHPSHEVEREYSCRIFGEVTPKIIQNLRMGVELEDGPAKFQKIKGVAEGTGGEGLNQWYNVLLSEGRNREVRRLWESQGIQVSRLIRIRYGSLVLDRRLPRGGWSELALEEINYLRTLVSLPPETTARSLERKETRIRQGRIRRSLKNNDARQKPTRSGRLGKEIEETTESRGKSRTKPTGSGIPLHRGKKGPAKQQRGPKAKKRTRI
;
A
#
# COMPACT_ATOMS: atom_id res chain seq x y z
N MET A 1 20.01 24.64 -19.32
CA MET A 1 18.60 25.06 -19.11
C MET A 1 18.42 25.28 -17.61
N SER A 2 17.89 26.43 -17.18
CA SER A 2 17.73 26.71 -15.74
C SER A 2 16.43 26.11 -15.19
N GLU A 3 16.42 25.68 -13.93
CA GLU A 3 15.26 25.14 -13.22
C GLU A 3 15.00 25.87 -11.91
N LYS A 4 13.75 25.89 -11.43
CA LYS A 4 13.44 26.45 -10.10
C LYS A 4 14.15 25.66 -9.00
N LEU A 5 14.82 26.34 -8.08
CA LEU A 5 15.64 25.73 -7.02
C LEU A 5 14.86 24.71 -6.17
N GLN A 6 13.61 25.01 -5.80
CA GLN A 6 12.78 24.08 -5.04
C GLN A 6 12.44 22.79 -5.81
N LYS A 7 12.41 22.83 -7.16
CA LYS A 7 12.25 21.62 -8.00
C LYS A 7 13.50 20.75 -7.88
N VAL A 8 14.69 21.36 -7.99
CA VAL A 8 15.98 20.68 -7.92
C VAL A 8 16.20 20.03 -6.54
N LEU A 9 15.97 20.77 -5.46
CA LEU A 9 16.09 20.25 -4.08
C LEU A 9 15.09 19.11 -3.80
N ALA A 10 13.85 19.25 -4.28
CA ALA A 10 12.85 18.19 -4.12
C ALA A 10 13.17 16.94 -4.94
N ARG A 11 13.83 17.09 -6.11
CA ARG A 11 14.33 15.97 -6.94
C ARG A 11 15.52 15.28 -6.27
N ALA A 12 16.37 16.02 -5.57
CA ALA A 12 17.46 15.47 -4.76
C ALA A 12 16.94 14.65 -3.54
N GLY A 13 15.65 14.78 -3.21
CA GLY A 13 15.01 14.00 -2.13
C GLY A 13 14.99 14.70 -0.77
N LEU A 14 15.32 15.99 -0.73
CA LEU A 14 15.40 16.78 0.52
C LEU A 14 14.03 17.21 1.08
N GLY A 15 12.95 17.00 0.32
CA GLY A 15 11.59 17.28 0.74
C GLY A 15 10.63 17.43 -0.44
N SER A 16 9.42 17.89 -0.14
CA SER A 16 8.47 18.36 -1.15
C SER A 16 8.87 19.74 -1.68
N ARG A 17 8.33 20.15 -2.83
CA ARG A 17 8.60 21.48 -3.39
C ARG A 17 8.24 22.58 -2.40
N ARG A 18 7.06 22.50 -1.77
CA ARG A 18 6.59 23.49 -0.78
C ARG A 18 7.44 23.54 0.49
N GLU A 19 7.88 22.39 0.97
CA GLU A 19 8.83 22.34 2.10
C GLU A 19 10.15 23.02 1.72
N MET A 20 10.65 22.80 0.50
CA MET A 20 11.85 23.48 0.02
C MET A 20 11.64 24.98 -0.20
N GLU A 21 10.44 25.43 -0.57
CA GLU A 21 10.11 26.85 -0.64
C GLU A 21 10.17 27.51 0.75
N ALA A 22 9.64 26.85 1.79
CA ALA A 22 9.76 27.32 3.16
C ALA A 22 11.23 27.40 3.62
N VAL A 23 12.02 26.35 3.35
CA VAL A 23 13.46 26.32 3.70
C VAL A 23 14.25 27.40 2.96
N ILE A 24 13.92 27.70 1.69
CA ILE A 24 14.53 28.82 0.95
C ILE A 24 14.13 30.15 1.59
N ALA A 25 12.84 30.34 1.94
CA ALA A 25 12.34 31.55 2.57
C ALA A 25 12.96 31.80 3.96
N GLU A 26 13.33 30.74 4.68
CA GLU A 26 14.06 30.79 5.95
C GLU A 26 15.54 31.21 5.79
N GLY A 27 16.04 31.39 4.56
CA GLY A 27 17.44 31.75 4.33
C GLY A 27 18.40 30.64 4.73
N ARG A 28 18.06 29.38 4.40
CA ARG A 28 18.89 28.21 4.73
C ARG A 28 19.59 27.59 3.52
N VAL A 29 19.30 28.09 2.33
CA VAL A 29 19.88 27.61 1.07
C VAL A 29 20.80 28.67 0.49
N SER A 30 22.00 28.26 0.08
CA SER A 30 22.92 29.10 -0.67
C SER A 30 23.25 28.48 -2.02
N VAL A 31 23.42 29.32 -3.04
CA VAL A 31 23.86 28.92 -4.38
C VAL A 31 25.16 29.67 -4.69
N ASN A 32 26.21 28.96 -5.06
CA ASN A 32 27.54 29.53 -5.34
C ASN A 32 28.12 30.40 -4.19
N GLY A 33 27.68 30.14 -2.95
CA GLY A 33 28.13 30.88 -1.76
C GLY A 33 27.22 32.04 -1.36
N GLU A 34 26.20 32.37 -2.15
CA GLU A 34 25.27 33.46 -1.87
C GLU A 34 23.91 32.94 -1.40
N MET A 35 23.30 33.64 -0.44
CA MET A 35 21.96 33.32 0.05
C MET A 35 20.91 33.68 -1.00
N VAL A 36 19.95 32.79 -1.22
CA VAL A 36 18.96 32.93 -2.30
C VAL A 36 17.54 33.04 -1.76
N THR A 37 16.67 33.65 -2.55
CA THR A 37 15.26 33.87 -2.20
C THR A 37 14.32 32.97 -3.00
N LEU A 38 13.05 32.98 -2.62
CA LEU A 38 12.03 32.20 -3.29
C LEU A 38 11.92 32.59 -4.77
N GLY A 39 11.96 31.59 -5.65
CA GLY A 39 11.84 31.79 -7.08
C GLY A 39 13.16 31.81 -7.84
N THR A 40 14.31 31.76 -7.14
CA THR A 40 15.62 31.55 -7.76
C THR A 40 15.62 30.33 -8.68
N ARG A 41 16.28 30.49 -9.82
CA ARG A 41 16.55 29.42 -10.77
C ARG A 41 18.03 29.08 -10.71
N VAL A 42 18.34 27.81 -10.90
CA VAL A 42 19.70 27.29 -10.88
C VAL A 42 19.98 26.51 -12.17
N GLU A 43 21.24 26.52 -12.56
CA GLU A 43 21.79 25.73 -13.65
C GLU A 43 22.58 24.54 -13.11
N GLU A 44 23.01 23.64 -14.00
CA GLU A 44 23.73 22.42 -13.60
C GLU A 44 25.10 22.69 -12.97
N VAL A 45 25.73 23.79 -13.34
CA VAL A 45 27.06 24.19 -12.85
C VAL A 45 27.02 24.79 -11.44
N ASP A 46 25.82 25.14 -10.96
CA ASP A 46 25.64 25.83 -9.69
C ASP A 46 25.88 24.91 -8.49
N ARG A 47 26.64 25.42 -7.52
CA ARG A 47 26.94 24.73 -6.27
C ARG A 47 25.90 25.08 -5.23
N ILE A 48 24.97 24.15 -5.00
CA ILE A 48 23.89 24.31 -4.04
C ILE A 48 24.32 23.77 -2.68
N ARG A 49 24.06 24.53 -1.61
CA ARG A 49 24.22 24.07 -0.21
C ARG A 49 22.95 24.31 0.58
N LEU A 50 22.65 23.38 1.47
CA LEU A 50 21.57 23.48 2.46
C LEU A 50 22.20 23.42 3.86
N ASP A 51 21.95 24.44 4.68
CA ASP A 51 22.56 24.59 6.01
C ASP A 51 24.10 24.44 5.97
N GLY A 52 24.73 25.00 4.93
CA GLY A 52 26.18 24.91 4.70
C GLY A 52 26.68 23.60 4.06
N ASN A 53 25.86 22.56 3.99
CA ASN A 53 26.23 21.25 3.45
C ASN A 53 25.99 21.17 1.92
N PRO A 54 26.97 20.71 1.11
CA PRO A 54 26.77 20.51 -0.32
C PRO A 54 25.63 19.55 -0.63
N VAL A 55 24.75 19.94 -1.56
CA VAL A 55 23.66 19.10 -2.05
C VAL A 55 24.11 18.40 -3.33
N SER A 56 24.14 17.06 -3.29
CA SER A 56 24.37 16.26 -4.50
C SER A 56 23.10 16.27 -5.35
N VAL A 57 23.12 17.00 -6.45
CA VAL A 57 22.06 17.01 -7.45
C VAL A 57 22.37 15.98 -8.52
N VAL A 58 21.47 15.03 -8.74
CA VAL A 58 21.52 14.15 -9.92
C VAL A 58 20.87 14.89 -11.08
N LYS A 59 21.51 14.89 -12.26
CA LYS A 59 20.92 15.46 -13.48
C LYS A 59 19.59 14.78 -13.79
N GLU A 60 18.65 15.52 -14.37
CA GLU A 60 17.35 14.94 -14.77
C GLU A 60 17.56 13.85 -15.85
N GLU A 61 18.53 14.06 -16.74
CA GLU A 61 18.91 13.14 -17.82
C GLU A 61 19.63 11.87 -17.32
N ASP A 62 20.38 11.97 -16.22
CA ASP A 62 21.09 10.83 -15.60
C ASP A 62 20.20 10.06 -14.61
N ALA A 63 19.06 10.63 -14.24
CA ALA A 63 18.15 10.03 -13.27
C ALA A 63 17.25 8.99 -13.94
N VAL A 64 17.60 7.71 -13.79
CA VAL A 64 16.77 6.60 -14.25
C VAL A 64 15.34 6.74 -13.71
N CYS A 65 14.36 6.88 -14.60
CA CYS A 65 12.95 6.86 -14.23
C CYS A 65 12.56 5.46 -13.73
N ARG A 66 12.07 5.39 -12.50
CA ARG A 66 11.64 4.14 -11.87
C ARG A 66 10.17 4.26 -11.53
N ILE A 67 9.41 3.19 -11.76
CA ILE A 67 7.97 3.16 -11.45
C ILE A 67 7.64 1.91 -10.65
N LEU A 68 6.90 2.06 -9.56
CA LEU A 68 6.33 0.96 -8.78
C LEU A 68 4.84 0.84 -9.04
N ALA A 69 4.37 -0.37 -9.26
CA ALA A 69 2.98 -0.75 -9.06
C ALA A 69 2.79 -1.23 -7.62
N TYR A 70 1.99 -0.50 -6.84
CA TYR A 70 1.65 -0.83 -5.46
C TYR A 70 0.21 -1.30 -5.37
N HIS A 71 -0.02 -2.44 -4.71
CA HIS A 71 -1.36 -2.90 -4.35
C HIS A 71 -1.75 -2.26 -3.02
N LYS A 72 -2.25 -1.03 -3.07
CA LYS A 72 -2.68 -0.29 -1.88
C LYS A 72 -3.79 -1.05 -1.13
N PRO A 73 -3.63 -1.34 0.17
CA PRO A 73 -4.71 -1.83 1.02
C PRO A 73 -5.61 -0.67 1.48
N GLU A 74 -6.79 -1.03 1.99
CA GLU A 74 -7.60 -0.10 2.78
C GLU A 74 -6.87 0.25 4.10
N GLY A 75 -7.18 1.42 4.67
CA GLY A 75 -6.59 1.91 5.92
C GLY A 75 -5.28 2.69 5.77
N GLU A 76 -4.73 2.80 4.55
CA GLU A 76 -3.55 3.64 4.27
C GLU A 76 -3.90 4.96 3.62
N LEU A 77 -3.26 6.03 4.07
CA LEU A 77 -3.38 7.38 3.51
C LEU A 77 -2.37 7.63 2.39
N CYS A 78 -2.81 8.29 1.33
CA CYS A 78 -1.95 8.81 0.26
C CYS A 78 -1.35 10.19 0.64
N THR A 79 -0.67 10.27 1.79
CA THR A 79 0.07 11.45 2.26
C THR A 79 1.47 11.06 2.69
N ARG A 80 2.45 11.98 2.60
CA ARG A 80 3.82 11.72 3.09
C ARG A 80 3.96 11.81 4.59
N LYS A 81 3.20 12.70 5.21
CA LYS A 81 3.19 12.92 6.66
C LYS A 81 1.74 13.08 7.07
N ASP A 82 1.31 12.23 7.98
CA ASP A 82 0.00 12.32 8.61
C ASP A 82 0.18 12.89 10.03
N PRO A 83 -0.47 14.02 10.39
CA PRO A 83 -0.37 14.60 11.73
C PRO A 83 -0.84 13.64 12.84
N GLU A 84 -1.81 12.78 12.55
CA GLU A 84 -2.36 11.79 13.49
C GLU A 84 -1.56 10.49 13.54
N GLY A 85 -0.45 10.38 12.79
CA GLY A 85 0.41 9.20 12.80
C GLY A 85 -0.21 7.94 12.18
N ARG A 86 -1.26 8.08 11.37
CA ARG A 86 -1.87 6.94 10.64
C ARG A 86 -0.94 6.43 9.55
N LYS A 87 -1.12 5.16 9.19
CA LYS A 87 -0.30 4.49 8.17
C LYS A 87 -0.40 5.21 6.83
N THR A 88 0.74 5.35 6.17
CA THR A 88 0.81 5.94 4.84
C THR A 88 1.23 4.91 3.80
N VAL A 89 0.88 5.19 2.55
CA VAL A 89 1.33 4.39 1.41
C VAL A 89 2.85 4.43 1.19
N PHE A 90 3.57 5.34 1.83
CA PHE A 90 5.03 5.49 1.69
C PHE A 90 5.81 4.61 2.67
N ASP A 91 5.20 4.17 3.77
CA ASP A 91 5.86 3.47 4.89
C ASP A 91 6.57 2.17 4.48
N ARG A 92 6.14 1.54 3.38
CA ARG A 92 6.64 0.22 2.93
C ARG A 92 7.35 0.25 1.59
N LEU A 93 7.55 1.42 1.01
CA LEU A 93 8.24 1.57 -0.26
C LEU A 93 9.75 1.31 -0.08
N PRO A 94 10.44 0.80 -1.11
CA PRO A 94 11.86 0.55 -1.03
C PRO A 94 12.60 1.88 -0.86
N PRO A 95 13.63 1.96 -0.01
CA PRO A 95 14.44 3.17 0.10
C PRO A 95 15.15 3.45 -1.23
N LEU A 96 15.33 4.74 -1.51
CA LEU A 96 16.08 5.23 -2.66
C LEU A 96 17.45 5.72 -2.20
N LYS A 97 18.48 5.50 -3.02
CA LYS A 97 19.82 6.05 -2.76
C LYS A 97 19.83 7.58 -2.96
N SER A 98 19.06 8.04 -3.94
CA SER A 98 18.86 9.44 -4.28
C SER A 98 17.42 9.65 -4.74
N GLY A 99 16.89 10.85 -4.50
CA GLY A 99 15.52 11.21 -4.86
C GLY A 99 14.46 10.58 -3.96
N ARG A 100 13.20 10.60 -4.44
CA ARG A 100 12.04 10.23 -3.62
C ARG A 100 10.90 9.65 -4.46
N TRP A 101 10.09 8.75 -3.88
CA TRP A 101 8.88 8.23 -4.53
C TRP A 101 7.75 9.27 -4.58
N ILE A 102 7.14 9.46 -5.73
CA ILE A 102 6.03 10.38 -5.95
C ILE A 102 4.80 9.53 -6.29
N ALA A 103 3.73 9.64 -5.51
CA ALA A 103 2.48 8.95 -5.81
C ALA A 103 1.83 9.56 -7.06
N ILE A 104 1.38 8.71 -7.98
CA ILE A 104 0.61 9.11 -9.16
C ILE A 104 -0.87 9.04 -8.80
N GLY A 105 -1.39 10.21 -8.44
CA GLY A 105 -2.74 10.40 -7.93
C GLY A 105 -2.89 9.91 -6.48
N ARG A 106 -4.15 9.81 -6.05
CA ARG A 106 -4.51 9.36 -4.71
C ARG A 106 -5.60 8.30 -4.80
N LEU A 107 -5.69 7.48 -3.76
CA LEU A 107 -6.82 6.62 -3.49
C LEU A 107 -7.28 6.92 -2.06
N ASP A 108 -8.60 6.95 -1.84
CA ASP A 108 -9.15 7.17 -0.51
C ASP A 108 -8.68 6.09 0.48
N ILE A 109 -8.78 6.40 1.77
CA ILE A 109 -8.42 5.45 2.83
C ILE A 109 -9.21 4.14 2.72
N ASN A 110 -10.48 4.20 2.31
CA ASN A 110 -11.38 3.04 2.11
C ASN A 110 -11.42 2.55 0.66
N THR A 111 -10.39 2.86 -0.12
CA THR A 111 -10.23 2.39 -1.50
C THR A 111 -8.92 1.61 -1.60
N SER A 112 -8.99 0.41 -2.18
CA SER A 112 -7.85 -0.47 -2.43
C SER A 112 -7.46 -0.49 -3.91
N GLY A 113 -6.36 -1.16 -4.22
CA GLY A 113 -5.98 -1.50 -5.60
C GLY A 113 -4.71 -0.80 -6.06
N LEU A 114 -4.57 -0.69 -7.39
CA LEU A 114 -3.36 -0.22 -8.05
C LEU A 114 -3.09 1.25 -7.74
N LEU A 115 -1.96 1.55 -7.11
CA LEU A 115 -1.39 2.89 -6.98
C LEU A 115 0.01 2.88 -7.58
N LEU A 116 0.29 3.82 -8.49
CA LEU A 116 1.61 3.92 -9.08
C LEU A 116 2.46 4.92 -8.29
N PHE A 117 3.75 4.64 -8.19
CA PHE A 117 4.76 5.58 -7.69
C PHE A 117 5.85 5.75 -8.72
N THR A 118 6.40 6.95 -8.86
CA THR A 118 7.53 7.20 -9.76
C THR A 118 8.60 8.06 -9.08
N THR A 119 9.84 7.98 -9.55
CA THR A 119 10.91 8.95 -9.21
C THR A 119 10.88 10.20 -10.08
N ASP A 120 10.19 10.15 -11.22
CA ASP A 120 10.06 11.24 -12.18
C ASP A 120 8.82 12.10 -11.88
N GLY A 121 9.06 13.33 -11.43
CA GLY A 121 8.00 14.28 -11.07
C GLY A 121 7.23 14.85 -12.27
N GLU A 122 7.84 14.90 -13.45
CA GLU A 122 7.19 15.37 -14.67
C GLU A 122 6.23 14.30 -15.18
N LEU A 123 6.67 13.04 -15.23
CA LEU A 123 5.80 11.90 -15.54
C LEU A 123 4.61 11.83 -14.57
N ALA A 124 4.86 11.98 -13.26
CA ALA A 124 3.78 11.99 -12.27
C ALA A 124 2.76 13.10 -12.55
N ASN A 125 3.24 14.32 -12.82
CA ASN A 125 2.38 15.47 -13.10
C ASN A 125 1.49 15.21 -14.33
N ARG A 126 2.08 14.78 -15.46
CA ARG A 126 1.32 14.55 -16.68
C ARG A 126 0.32 13.39 -16.55
N LEU A 127 0.71 12.29 -15.90
CA LEU A 127 -0.22 11.18 -15.67
C LEU A 127 -1.41 11.55 -14.77
N MET A 128 -1.24 12.53 -13.87
CA MET A 128 -2.31 13.03 -13.00
C MET A 128 -3.16 14.12 -13.65
N HIS A 129 -2.61 14.87 -14.61
CA HIS A 129 -3.29 16.03 -15.17
C HIS A 129 -4.49 15.60 -16.04
N PRO A 130 -5.69 16.20 -15.86
CA PRO A 130 -6.90 15.79 -16.59
C PRO A 130 -6.76 15.89 -18.11
N SER A 131 -5.95 16.82 -18.64
CA SER A 131 -5.76 17.01 -20.08
C SER A 131 -5.18 15.80 -20.83
N HIS A 132 -4.56 14.85 -20.12
CA HIS A 132 -4.04 13.63 -20.72
C HIS A 132 -5.05 12.47 -20.68
N GLU A 133 -6.21 12.69 -20.05
CA GLU A 133 -7.36 11.76 -20.03
C GLU A 133 -7.00 10.31 -19.70
N VAL A 134 -5.96 10.11 -18.89
CA VAL A 134 -5.43 8.77 -18.61
C VAL A 134 -6.50 7.94 -17.91
N GLU A 135 -6.88 6.84 -18.55
CA GLU A 135 -7.93 5.97 -18.07
C GLU A 135 -7.62 5.34 -16.70
N ARG A 136 -8.64 5.28 -15.84
CA ARG A 136 -8.65 4.52 -14.58
C ARG A 136 -9.86 3.60 -14.55
N GLU A 137 -9.62 2.31 -14.34
CA GLU A 137 -10.69 1.33 -14.21
C GLU A 137 -10.82 0.88 -12.76
N TYR A 138 -12.05 0.87 -12.27
CA TYR A 138 -12.40 0.43 -10.93
C TYR A 138 -13.36 -0.74 -10.99
N SER A 139 -13.15 -1.71 -10.10
CA SER A 139 -14.15 -2.72 -9.78
C SER A 139 -14.85 -2.30 -8.49
N CYS A 140 -16.16 -2.07 -8.57
CA CYS A 140 -16.99 -1.65 -7.47
C CYS A 140 -18.04 -2.70 -7.14
N ARG A 141 -18.15 -3.04 -5.85
CA ARG A 141 -19.26 -3.83 -5.33
C ARG A 141 -20.31 -2.87 -4.83
N ILE A 142 -21.44 -2.87 -5.50
CA ILE A 142 -22.57 -2.00 -5.18
C ILE A 142 -23.59 -2.76 -4.33
N PHE A 143 -24.39 -2.00 -3.60
CA PHE A 143 -25.54 -2.49 -2.85
C PHE A 143 -26.80 -1.80 -3.38
N GLY A 144 -27.75 -2.59 -3.88
CA GLY A 144 -28.99 -2.10 -4.47
C GLY A 144 -29.25 -2.66 -5.86
N GLU A 145 -30.45 -2.41 -6.37
CA GLU A 145 -30.86 -2.84 -7.70
C GLU A 145 -30.35 -1.86 -8.77
N VAL A 146 -29.71 -2.39 -9.81
CA VAL A 146 -29.24 -1.58 -10.95
C VAL A 146 -30.07 -1.85 -12.18
N THR A 147 -30.94 -0.90 -12.47
CA THR A 147 -31.78 -0.94 -13.67
C THR A 147 -30.98 -0.48 -14.90
N PRO A 148 -31.36 -0.91 -16.11
CA PRO A 148 -30.77 -0.41 -17.35
C PRO A 148 -30.85 1.12 -17.48
N LYS A 149 -31.89 1.75 -16.90
CA LYS A 149 -32.07 3.21 -16.90
C LYS A 149 -30.97 3.91 -16.10
N ILE A 150 -30.62 3.38 -14.94
CA ILE A 150 -29.51 3.90 -14.12
C ILE A 150 -28.18 3.84 -14.90
N ILE A 151 -27.91 2.70 -15.54
CA ILE A 151 -26.70 2.54 -16.37
C ILE A 151 -26.67 3.55 -17.51
N GLN A 152 -27.82 3.82 -18.15
CA GLN A 152 -27.92 4.82 -19.20
C GLN A 152 -27.65 6.23 -18.66
N ASN A 153 -28.25 6.62 -17.53
CA ASN A 153 -28.03 7.93 -16.91
C ASN A 153 -26.54 8.15 -16.60
N LEU A 154 -25.89 7.18 -15.96
CA LEU A 154 -24.47 7.26 -15.59
C LEU A 154 -23.51 7.33 -16.80
N ARG A 155 -23.93 6.83 -17.96
CA ARG A 155 -23.17 6.94 -19.22
C ARG A 155 -23.41 8.26 -19.94
N MET A 156 -24.64 8.77 -19.92
CA MET A 156 -24.99 10.06 -20.52
C MET A 156 -24.40 11.23 -19.72
N GLY A 157 -24.33 11.05 -18.41
CA GLY A 157 -23.82 12.03 -17.45
C GLY A 157 -24.88 12.48 -16.48
N VAL A 158 -24.42 12.83 -15.28
CA VAL A 158 -25.24 13.26 -14.14
C VAL A 158 -24.60 14.49 -13.52
N GLU A 159 -25.41 15.34 -12.90
CA GLU A 159 -24.92 16.51 -12.18
C GLU A 159 -24.41 16.09 -10.79
N LEU A 160 -23.18 16.44 -10.47
CA LEU A 160 -22.62 16.32 -9.12
C LEU A 160 -22.35 17.72 -8.55
N GLU A 161 -22.05 17.82 -7.25
CA GLU A 161 -21.82 19.11 -6.57
C GLU A 161 -20.73 19.99 -7.21
N ASP A 162 -19.71 19.36 -7.79
CA ASP A 162 -18.59 20.02 -8.47
C ASP A 162 -18.70 20.01 -10.01
N GLY A 163 -19.91 19.79 -10.54
CA GLY A 163 -20.22 19.83 -11.98
C GLY A 163 -20.57 18.47 -12.60
N PRO A 164 -20.86 18.41 -13.91
CA PRO A 164 -21.28 17.19 -14.61
C PRO A 164 -20.19 16.11 -14.59
N ALA A 165 -20.59 14.84 -14.49
CA ALA A 165 -19.69 13.69 -14.52
C ALA A 165 -20.34 12.47 -15.17
N LYS A 166 -19.54 11.55 -15.73
CA LYS A 166 -20.03 10.31 -16.34
C LYS A 166 -19.01 9.18 -16.29
N PHE A 167 -19.48 7.95 -16.30
CA PHE A 167 -18.63 6.81 -16.62
C PHE A 167 -18.45 6.69 -18.14
N GLN A 168 -17.20 6.56 -18.59
CA GLN A 168 -16.93 6.26 -20.00
C GLN A 168 -17.42 4.87 -20.38
N LYS A 169 -17.33 3.93 -19.44
CA LYS A 169 -17.73 2.54 -19.63
C LYS A 169 -18.23 1.98 -18.31
N ILE A 170 -19.30 1.19 -18.40
CA ILE A 170 -19.85 0.43 -17.29
C ILE A 170 -20.10 -0.99 -17.79
N LYS A 171 -19.53 -1.99 -17.12
CA LYS A 171 -19.72 -3.41 -17.42
C LYS A 171 -20.09 -4.15 -16.15
N GLY A 172 -21.25 -4.82 -16.14
CA GLY A 172 -21.55 -5.80 -15.11
C GLY A 172 -20.61 -6.99 -15.22
N VAL A 173 -20.17 -7.52 -14.08
CA VAL A 173 -19.35 -8.73 -14.00
C VAL A 173 -20.30 -9.90 -13.75
N ALA A 174 -20.46 -10.79 -14.74
CA ALA A 174 -21.39 -11.92 -14.65
C ALA A 174 -21.04 -12.86 -13.48
N GLU A 175 -22.09 -13.43 -12.87
CA GLU A 175 -22.02 -14.32 -11.71
C GLU A 175 -21.18 -15.58 -12.01
N GLY A 176 -19.95 -15.57 -11.49
CA GLY A 176 -19.08 -16.75 -11.42
C GLY A 176 -18.03 -16.65 -10.30
N THR A 177 -17.98 -15.53 -9.58
CA THR A 177 -17.03 -15.27 -8.48
C THR A 177 -17.68 -14.52 -7.30
N GLY A 178 -18.89 -14.94 -6.90
CA GLY A 178 -19.43 -14.66 -5.56
C GLY A 178 -20.19 -13.34 -5.39
N GLY A 179 -21.45 -13.34 -5.83
CA GLY A 179 -22.48 -12.45 -5.32
C GLY A 179 -23.79 -13.22 -5.25
N GLU A 180 -24.14 -13.75 -4.09
CA GLU A 180 -25.53 -14.17 -3.81
C GLU A 180 -26.26 -12.92 -3.26
N GLY A 181 -27.40 -12.56 -3.86
CA GLY A 181 -28.28 -11.47 -3.39
C GLY A 181 -28.04 -10.07 -3.99
N LEU A 182 -28.47 -9.01 -3.28
CA LEU A 182 -28.47 -7.60 -3.73
C LEU A 182 -27.09 -6.95 -3.97
N ASN A 183 -26.00 -7.71 -3.90
CA ASN A 183 -24.63 -7.20 -4.08
C ASN A 183 -24.09 -7.57 -5.46
N GLN A 184 -23.92 -6.59 -6.33
CA GLN A 184 -23.45 -6.80 -7.70
C GLN A 184 -22.08 -6.15 -7.91
N TRP A 185 -21.30 -6.71 -8.83
CA TRP A 185 -19.99 -6.18 -9.21
C TRP A 185 -20.06 -5.49 -10.57
N TYR A 186 -19.52 -4.28 -10.64
CA TYR A 186 -19.39 -3.52 -11.87
C TYR A 186 -17.94 -3.08 -12.05
N ASN A 187 -17.47 -3.17 -13.29
CA ASN A 187 -16.26 -2.48 -13.72
C ASN A 187 -16.66 -1.16 -14.39
N VAL A 188 -16.07 -0.07 -13.91
CA VAL A 188 -16.32 1.30 -14.38
C VAL A 188 -15.02 1.98 -14.80
N LEU A 189 -15.10 2.78 -15.86
CA LEU A 189 -13.97 3.49 -16.46
C LEU A 189 -14.17 5.00 -16.36
N LEU A 190 -13.12 5.71 -15.93
CA LEU A 190 -13.04 7.17 -15.87
C LEU A 190 -11.75 7.67 -16.53
N SER A 191 -11.78 8.84 -17.17
CA SER A 191 -10.58 9.54 -17.67
C SER A 191 -10.14 10.72 -16.77
N GLU A 192 -10.94 11.05 -15.76
CA GLU A 192 -10.61 12.02 -14.71
C GLU A 192 -10.50 11.33 -13.34
N GLY A 193 -10.36 12.13 -12.28
CA GLY A 193 -10.08 11.63 -10.94
C GLY A 193 -10.47 12.64 -9.87
N ARG A 194 -11.70 13.14 -9.95
CA ARG A 194 -12.28 14.06 -8.96
C ARG A 194 -12.42 13.35 -7.62
N ASN A 195 -12.55 14.12 -6.53
CA ASN A 195 -12.66 13.54 -5.20
C ASN A 195 -13.85 12.56 -5.13
N ARG A 196 -13.60 11.30 -4.73
CA ARG A 196 -14.62 10.25 -4.55
C ARG A 196 -15.58 10.05 -5.73
N GLU A 197 -15.14 10.37 -6.94
CA GLU A 197 -16.00 10.48 -8.13
C GLU A 197 -16.83 9.22 -8.42
N VAL A 198 -16.22 8.02 -8.37
CA VAL A 198 -16.94 6.75 -8.58
C VAL A 198 -18.09 6.58 -7.59
N ARG A 199 -17.87 6.94 -6.31
CA ARG A 199 -18.89 6.80 -5.26
C ARG A 199 -20.03 7.78 -5.50
N ARG A 200 -19.70 9.05 -5.77
CA ARG A 200 -20.68 10.11 -6.01
C ARG A 200 -21.52 9.84 -7.26
N LEU A 201 -20.94 9.28 -8.31
CA LEU A 201 -21.68 8.84 -9.49
C LEU A 201 -22.75 7.81 -9.11
N TRP A 202 -22.39 6.72 -8.44
CA TRP A 202 -23.38 5.73 -7.99
C TRP A 202 -24.39 6.30 -6.99
N GLU A 203 -23.94 7.11 -6.04
CA GLU A 203 -24.78 7.75 -5.02
C GLU A 203 -25.81 8.71 -5.64
N SER A 204 -25.47 9.39 -6.74
CA SER A 204 -26.42 10.23 -7.49
C SER A 204 -27.65 9.46 -8.01
N GLN A 205 -27.53 8.13 -8.13
CA GLN A 205 -28.60 7.23 -8.57
C GLN A 205 -29.17 6.42 -7.40
N GLY A 206 -28.90 6.82 -6.16
CA GLY A 206 -29.37 6.13 -4.95
C GLY A 206 -28.64 4.82 -4.65
N ILE A 207 -27.49 4.54 -5.28
CA ILE A 207 -26.75 3.29 -5.12
C ILE A 207 -25.51 3.49 -4.26
N GLN A 208 -25.34 2.62 -3.27
CA GLN A 208 -24.17 2.67 -2.39
C GLN A 208 -23.04 1.78 -2.90
N VAL A 209 -21.80 2.27 -2.80
CA VAL A 209 -20.59 1.50 -3.12
C VAL A 209 -20.01 0.91 -1.83
N SER A 210 -20.22 -0.38 -1.60
CA SER A 210 -19.70 -1.08 -0.43
C SER A 210 -18.19 -1.38 -0.52
N ARG A 211 -17.66 -1.58 -1.74
CA ARG A 211 -16.24 -1.87 -1.96
C ARG A 211 -15.77 -1.24 -3.26
N LEU A 212 -14.57 -0.67 -3.25
CA LEU A 212 -13.99 -0.01 -4.42
C LEU A 212 -12.51 -0.41 -4.56
N ILE A 213 -12.16 -0.92 -5.74
CA ILE A 213 -10.82 -1.40 -6.05
C ILE A 213 -10.39 -0.79 -7.39
N ARG A 214 -9.30 -0.01 -7.42
CA ARG A 214 -8.70 0.38 -8.70
C ARG A 214 -7.95 -0.80 -9.29
N ILE A 215 -8.43 -1.32 -10.42
CA ILE A 215 -7.88 -2.52 -11.05
C ILE A 215 -6.96 -2.21 -12.23
N ARG A 216 -7.03 -0.99 -12.79
CA ARG A 216 -6.21 -0.57 -13.93
C ARG A 216 -5.91 0.94 -13.92
N TYR A 217 -4.75 1.32 -14.42
CA TYR A 217 -4.33 2.71 -14.67
C TYR A 217 -3.59 2.77 -16.02
N GLY A 218 -4.13 3.48 -17.01
CA GLY A 218 -3.68 3.34 -18.41
C GLY A 218 -3.83 1.88 -18.87
N SER A 219 -2.83 1.30 -19.53
CA SER A 219 -2.82 -0.15 -19.85
C SER A 219 -2.40 -1.04 -18.67
N LEU A 220 -1.91 -0.47 -17.56
CA LEU A 220 -1.34 -1.25 -16.47
C LEU A 220 -2.44 -1.83 -15.59
N VAL A 221 -2.52 -3.16 -15.56
CA VAL A 221 -3.48 -3.92 -14.75
C VAL A 221 -2.82 -4.33 -13.43
N LEU A 222 -3.60 -4.31 -12.36
CA LEU A 222 -3.16 -4.84 -11.06
C LEU A 222 -2.85 -6.34 -11.17
N ASP A 223 -1.58 -6.72 -11.03
CA ASP A 223 -1.18 -8.14 -11.04
C ASP A 223 -1.87 -8.88 -9.88
N ARG A 224 -2.65 -9.92 -10.23
CA ARG A 224 -3.38 -10.77 -9.27
C ARG A 224 -2.45 -11.47 -8.28
N ARG A 225 -1.17 -11.65 -8.62
CA ARG A 225 -0.15 -12.29 -7.76
C ARG A 225 0.47 -11.29 -6.77
N LEU A 226 0.29 -9.99 -6.98
CA LEU A 226 0.81 -8.96 -6.09
C LEU A 226 -0.07 -8.89 -4.82
N PRO A 227 0.45 -9.25 -3.64
CA PRO A 227 -0.34 -9.21 -2.41
C PRO A 227 -0.69 -7.77 -2.03
N ARG A 228 -1.80 -7.59 -1.29
CA ARG A 228 -2.15 -6.30 -0.68
C ARG A 228 -0.99 -5.79 0.18
N GLY A 229 -0.70 -4.49 0.07
CA GLY A 229 0.45 -3.85 0.70
C GLY A 229 1.79 -4.22 0.09
N GLY A 230 1.82 -4.97 -1.02
CA GLY A 230 3.01 -5.27 -1.80
C GLY A 230 3.18 -4.34 -2.99
N TRP A 231 4.42 -4.20 -3.44
CA TRP A 231 4.77 -3.48 -4.68
C TRP A 231 5.65 -4.36 -5.58
N SER A 232 5.62 -4.05 -6.87
CA SER A 232 6.56 -4.51 -7.88
C SER A 232 7.07 -3.31 -8.67
N GLU A 233 8.32 -3.37 -9.11
CA GLU A 233 8.88 -2.38 -10.03
C GLU A 233 8.54 -2.76 -11.47
N LEU A 234 8.14 -1.78 -12.29
CA LEU A 234 7.75 -1.98 -13.68
C LEU A 234 8.96 -2.26 -14.57
N ALA A 235 8.72 -3.00 -15.65
CA ALA A 235 9.73 -3.22 -16.68
C ALA A 235 9.90 -1.97 -17.57
N LEU A 236 11.00 -1.90 -18.31
CA LEU A 236 11.32 -0.76 -19.18
C LEU A 236 10.23 -0.51 -20.22
N GLU A 237 9.65 -1.59 -20.76
CA GLU A 237 8.57 -1.53 -21.75
C GLU A 237 7.31 -0.86 -21.17
N GLU A 238 6.95 -1.19 -19.92
CA GLU A 238 5.80 -0.61 -19.22
C GLU A 238 6.06 0.85 -18.83
N ILE A 239 7.29 1.18 -18.42
CA ILE A 239 7.72 2.55 -18.14
C ILE A 239 7.61 3.40 -19.41
N ASN A 240 8.14 2.90 -20.53
CA ASN A 240 8.13 3.60 -21.81
C ASN A 240 6.72 3.75 -22.38
N TYR A 241 5.84 2.76 -22.19
CA TYR A 241 4.43 2.91 -22.49
C TYR A 241 3.82 4.12 -21.75
N LEU A 242 4.03 4.23 -20.43
CA LEU A 242 3.48 5.35 -19.65
C LEU A 242 4.07 6.70 -20.06
N ARG A 243 5.35 6.76 -20.43
CA ARG A 243 6.01 7.98 -20.89
C ARG A 243 5.45 8.45 -22.22
N THR A 244 5.37 7.55 -23.20
CA THR A 244 4.81 7.85 -24.51
C THR A 244 3.34 8.25 -24.42
N LEU A 245 2.56 7.63 -23.52
CA LEU A 245 1.15 7.98 -23.27
C LEU A 245 0.96 9.47 -22.93
N VAL A 246 1.97 10.11 -22.33
CA VAL A 246 1.94 11.53 -21.95
C VAL A 246 2.99 12.37 -22.69
N SER A 247 3.37 11.94 -23.89
CA SER A 247 4.29 12.65 -24.79
C SER A 247 5.65 12.97 -24.14
N LEU A 248 6.16 12.06 -23.31
CA LEU A 248 7.54 12.08 -22.82
C LEU A 248 8.41 11.14 -23.65
N PRO A 249 9.69 11.50 -23.89
CA PRO A 249 10.60 10.63 -24.61
C PRO A 249 10.82 9.31 -23.86
N PRO A 250 10.99 8.18 -24.56
CA PRO A 250 11.23 6.90 -23.91
C PRO A 250 12.55 6.92 -23.13
N GLU A 251 12.59 6.18 -22.02
CA GLU A 251 13.83 5.86 -21.33
C GLU A 251 14.64 4.84 -22.13
N THR A 252 15.96 5.04 -22.15
CA THR A 252 16.93 4.12 -22.75
C THR A 252 17.55 3.19 -21.72
N THR A 253 17.51 3.58 -20.43
CA THR A 253 18.09 2.80 -19.35
C THR A 253 17.01 2.39 -18.35
N ALA A 254 17.04 1.13 -17.96
CA ALA A 254 16.31 0.65 -16.80
C ALA A 254 17.30 0.15 -15.77
N ARG A 255 17.03 0.43 -14.49
CA ARG A 255 17.73 -0.25 -13.42
C ARG A 255 17.24 -1.69 -13.41
N SER A 256 18.02 -2.60 -14.00
CA SER A 256 17.79 -4.04 -13.89
C SER A 256 17.81 -4.43 -12.41
N LEU A 257 16.63 -4.62 -11.81
CA LEU A 257 16.55 -5.54 -10.69
C LEU A 257 16.61 -6.92 -11.32
N GLU A 258 17.71 -7.64 -11.13
CA GLU A 258 17.80 -9.03 -11.55
C GLU A 258 16.55 -9.77 -11.05
N ARG A 259 15.90 -10.56 -11.91
CA ARG A 259 14.67 -11.31 -11.58
C ARG A 259 14.77 -12.10 -10.26
N LYS A 260 15.99 -12.46 -9.84
CA LYS A 260 16.32 -13.12 -8.58
C LYS A 260 16.09 -12.21 -7.36
N GLU A 261 16.49 -10.94 -7.42
CA GLU A 261 16.22 -9.94 -6.37
C GLU A 261 14.74 -9.63 -6.22
N THR A 262 13.99 -9.55 -7.32
CA THR A 262 12.54 -9.30 -7.30
C THR A 262 11.80 -10.42 -6.57
N ARG A 263 12.15 -11.70 -6.80
CA ARG A 263 11.60 -12.84 -6.06
C ARG A 263 11.98 -12.84 -4.58
N ILE A 264 13.24 -12.55 -4.25
CA ILE A 264 13.73 -12.48 -2.86
C ILE A 264 13.03 -11.32 -2.11
N ARG A 265 12.83 -10.18 -2.76
CA ARG A 265 12.11 -9.02 -2.20
C ARG A 265 10.61 -9.27 -2.07
N GLN A 266 9.95 -9.92 -3.02
CA GLN A 266 8.56 -10.36 -2.85
C GLN A 266 8.41 -11.31 -1.65
N GLY A 267 9.38 -12.20 -1.42
CA GLY A 267 9.46 -13.03 -0.20
C GLY A 267 9.71 -12.24 1.09
N ARG A 268 10.44 -11.11 1.04
CA ARG A 268 10.59 -10.17 2.16
C ARG A 268 9.33 -9.34 2.40
N ILE A 269 8.63 -8.90 1.35
CA ILE A 269 7.35 -8.20 1.43
C ILE A 269 6.33 -9.11 2.11
N ARG A 270 6.20 -10.38 1.69
CA ARG A 270 5.32 -11.36 2.37
C ARG A 270 5.67 -11.56 3.85
N ARG A 271 6.96 -11.55 4.22
CA ARG A 271 7.41 -11.62 5.62
C ARG A 271 7.13 -10.33 6.41
N SER A 272 7.31 -9.16 5.78
CA SER A 272 7.00 -7.86 6.37
C SER A 272 5.50 -7.70 6.64
N LEU A 273 4.64 -8.16 5.70
CA LEU A 273 3.19 -8.22 5.89
C LEU A 273 2.83 -9.11 7.10
N LYS A 274 3.43 -10.30 7.21
CA LYS A 274 3.22 -11.21 8.37
C LYS A 274 3.67 -10.62 9.71
N ASN A 275 4.85 -9.99 9.75
CA ASN A 275 5.42 -9.47 11.00
C ASN A 275 4.70 -8.20 11.49
N ASN A 276 4.20 -7.37 10.59
CA ASN A 276 3.43 -6.17 10.96
C ASN A 276 1.99 -6.50 11.41
N ASP A 277 1.34 -7.51 10.82
CA ASP A 277 0.05 -8.02 11.34
C ASP A 277 0.24 -8.66 12.73
N ALA A 278 1.36 -9.34 12.97
CA ALA A 278 1.66 -9.95 14.27
C ALA A 278 1.93 -8.92 15.39
N ARG A 279 2.56 -7.77 15.06
CA ARG A 279 2.72 -6.63 15.99
C ARG A 279 1.41 -5.88 16.29
N GLN A 280 0.33 -6.19 15.56
CA GLN A 280 -0.97 -5.52 15.64
C GLN A 280 -2.06 -6.37 16.30
N LYS A 281 -1.76 -7.55 16.86
CA LYS A 281 -2.70 -8.16 17.80
C LYS A 281 -2.74 -7.29 19.06
N PRO A 282 -3.91 -6.79 19.49
CA PRO A 282 -4.00 -6.17 20.81
C PRO A 282 -3.61 -7.25 21.83
N THR A 283 -2.63 -6.94 22.67
CA THR A 283 -2.46 -7.65 23.93
C THR A 283 -3.81 -7.57 24.64
N ARG A 284 -4.49 -8.71 24.81
CA ARG A 284 -5.59 -8.82 25.77
C ARG A 284 -4.99 -8.57 27.15
N SER A 285 -4.88 -7.31 27.55
CA SER A 285 -4.53 -6.91 28.90
C SER A 285 -5.77 -7.03 29.77
N GLY A 286 -5.64 -7.80 30.85
CA GLY A 286 -6.35 -7.60 32.11
C GLY A 286 -7.85 -7.86 32.12
N ARG A 287 -8.25 -9.12 32.30
CA ARG A 287 -9.47 -9.41 33.05
C ARG A 287 -9.19 -9.02 34.50
N LEU A 288 -9.61 -7.81 34.91
CA LEU A 288 -9.54 -7.39 36.31
C LEU A 288 -10.29 -8.41 37.16
N GLY A 289 -9.62 -8.85 38.23
CA GLY A 289 -10.15 -9.78 39.21
C GLY A 289 -11.37 -9.21 39.91
N LYS A 290 -12.40 -10.05 40.08
CA LYS A 290 -13.38 -9.88 41.15
C LYS A 290 -12.72 -10.46 42.41
N GLU A 291 -12.25 -9.57 43.28
CA GLU A 291 -11.98 -9.91 44.67
C GLU A 291 -13.31 -10.29 45.33
N ILE A 292 -13.35 -11.51 45.87
CA ILE A 292 -14.33 -11.91 46.88
C ILE A 292 -13.54 -11.87 48.19
N GLU A 293 -13.81 -10.85 49.00
CA GLU A 293 -13.40 -10.81 50.40
C GLU A 293 -14.16 -11.88 51.17
N GLU A 294 -13.43 -12.80 51.80
CA GLU A 294 -13.91 -13.54 52.95
C GLU A 294 -12.77 -13.59 53.97
N THR A 295 -12.93 -12.88 55.08
CA THR A 295 -12.85 -13.44 56.45
C THR A 295 -12.98 -12.32 57.48
N THR A 296 -13.98 -12.44 58.37
CA THR A 296 -13.76 -12.69 59.80
C THR A 296 -15.10 -12.63 60.52
N GLU A 297 -15.64 -13.79 60.92
CA GLU A 297 -16.53 -13.83 62.08
C GLU A 297 -16.29 -15.10 62.90
N SER A 298 -15.99 -14.84 64.16
CA SER A 298 -15.67 -15.76 65.23
C SER A 298 -16.92 -16.43 65.81
N ARG A 299 -16.91 -17.75 65.95
CA ARG A 299 -17.67 -18.60 66.91
C ARG A 299 -17.18 -20.03 66.65
N GLY A 300 -16.62 -20.80 67.58
CA GLY A 300 -17.03 -21.06 68.95
C GLY A 300 -17.47 -22.53 69.04
N LYS A 301 -16.72 -23.33 69.81
CA LYS A 301 -17.06 -24.67 70.35
C LYS A 301 -17.09 -25.89 69.40
N SER A 302 -16.13 -26.80 69.65
CA SER A 302 -16.32 -28.06 70.40
C SER A 302 -15.64 -29.27 69.77
N ARG A 303 -14.87 -29.95 70.63
CA ARG A 303 -14.22 -31.24 70.40
C ARG A 303 -15.25 -32.35 70.28
N THR A 304 -15.06 -33.26 69.34
CA THR A 304 -15.22 -34.71 69.54
C THR A 304 -14.34 -35.48 68.55
N LYS A 305 -13.48 -36.35 69.09
CA LYS A 305 -12.86 -37.46 68.33
C LYS A 305 -13.90 -38.56 68.14
N PRO A 306 -13.71 -39.47 67.17
CA PRO A 306 -13.18 -40.77 67.60
C PRO A 306 -12.09 -41.34 66.70
N THR A 307 -11.30 -42.18 67.34
CA THR A 307 -10.19 -43.00 66.85
C THR A 307 -10.66 -44.35 66.31
N GLY A 308 -9.93 -44.92 65.35
CA GLY A 308 -9.93 -46.35 65.00
C GLY A 308 -9.15 -46.57 63.70
N SER A 309 -7.85 -46.91 63.73
CA SER A 309 -7.25 -48.26 63.83
C SER A 309 -7.43 -49.13 62.56
N GLY A 310 -6.30 -49.48 61.91
CA GLY A 310 -6.25 -50.60 60.96
C GLY A 310 -5.22 -50.43 59.83
N ILE A 311 -4.08 -51.11 59.94
CA ILE A 311 -3.05 -51.34 58.91
C ILE A 311 -3.30 -52.75 58.30
N PRO A 312 -2.48 -53.32 57.37
CA PRO A 312 -2.05 -52.97 56.00
C PRO A 312 -2.54 -54.02 54.96
N LEU A 313 -2.20 -53.88 53.67
CA LEU A 313 -1.76 -55.02 52.85
C LEU A 313 -0.93 -54.59 51.61
N HIS A 314 -0.17 -55.55 51.09
CA HIS A 314 1.15 -55.45 50.47
C HIS A 314 1.17 -56.16 49.10
N ARG A 315 2.14 -55.82 48.23
CA ARG A 315 2.64 -56.54 47.01
C ARG A 315 1.73 -56.57 45.77
N GLY A 316 2.21 -56.49 44.53
CA GLY A 316 3.58 -56.39 43.98
C GLY A 316 3.67 -57.02 42.56
N LYS A 317 4.77 -56.71 41.84
CA LYS A 317 5.38 -57.43 40.68
C LYS A 317 4.64 -57.35 39.32
N LYS A 318 5.26 -57.37 38.13
CA LYS A 318 6.63 -57.60 37.59
C LYS A 318 6.65 -57.18 36.08
N GLY A 319 7.81 -56.86 35.50
CA GLY A 319 8.07 -56.68 34.04
C GLY A 319 8.07 -57.99 33.22
N PRO A 320 8.83 -58.19 32.09
CA PRO A 320 9.95 -57.39 31.52
C PRO A 320 10.16 -57.39 29.96
N ALA A 321 11.26 -56.75 29.49
CA ALA A 321 12.27 -57.10 28.44
C ALA A 321 11.91 -57.27 26.92
N LYS A 322 12.51 -56.49 25.97
CA LYS A 322 13.78 -56.68 25.15
C LYS A 322 13.67 -57.81 24.07
N GLN A 323 13.99 -57.66 22.77
CA GLN A 323 15.31 -57.53 22.07
C GLN A 323 15.08 -57.64 20.51
N GLN A 324 15.66 -56.82 19.60
CA GLN A 324 16.95 -56.86 18.85
C GLN A 324 16.94 -57.38 17.37
N ARG A 325 17.69 -56.63 16.51
CA ARG A 325 18.44 -56.98 15.25
C ARG A 325 17.60 -57.36 14.00
N GLY A 326 17.97 -57.11 12.73
CA GLY A 326 19.17 -56.65 11.99
C GLY A 326 18.90 -56.69 10.45
N PRO A 327 19.87 -56.44 9.53
CA PRO A 327 19.64 -55.71 8.25
C PRO A 327 19.93 -56.45 6.90
N LYS A 328 19.82 -55.70 5.77
CA LYS A 328 20.26 -55.92 4.34
C LYS A 328 19.18 -56.54 3.40
N ALA A 329 19.11 -56.38 2.06
CA ALA A 329 20.05 -55.95 1.00
C ALA A 329 19.30 -55.49 -0.30
N LYS A 330 20.07 -54.90 -1.23
CA LYS A 330 19.74 -54.54 -2.63
C LYS A 330 19.42 -55.75 -3.53
N LYS A 331 18.66 -55.54 -4.62
CA LYS A 331 18.89 -56.17 -5.94
C LYS A 331 18.32 -55.34 -7.11
N ARG A 332 19.19 -55.04 -8.09
CA ARG A 332 18.89 -54.81 -9.52
C ARG A 332 18.47 -56.16 -10.14
N THR A 333 17.79 -56.28 -11.29
CA THR A 333 18.34 -56.07 -12.66
C THR A 333 17.26 -56.37 -13.74
N ARG A 334 17.22 -55.52 -14.80
CA ARG A 334 16.96 -55.69 -16.27
C ARG A 334 15.98 -56.75 -16.83
N ILE A 335 15.25 -56.39 -17.90
CA ILE A 335 15.68 -56.44 -19.32
C ILE A 335 15.40 -55.08 -19.96
#